data_AF-A0A317CRF0-F1
#
_entry.id   AF-A0A317CRF0-F1
#
_cell.length_a   1.000
_cell.length_b   1.000
_cell.length_c   1.000
_cell.angle_alpha   90.00
_cell.angle_beta   90.00
_cell.angle_gamma   90.00
#
_symmetry.space_group_name_H-M   'P 1'
#
loop_
_entity.id
_entity.type
_entity.pdbx_description
1 polymer ?
#
loop_
_entity_poly.entity_id
_entity_poly.type
_entity_poly.pdbx_seq_one_letter_code
_entity_poly.pdbx_strand_id
1 'polypeptide(L)'
;MIKTFTLEKIVQQTISPKKGMLTYHITDELGNTRTVTGMSVLDENQNIKTINAVHKRELPLIDTLSHLQEQDRFSLDFSTYNRYFNRETNKTINQEAYESVMMMSAEPEESSIVSRIMIIASGLLLTLCGLILLIMNLG
;
A
#
# COMPACT_ATOMS: atom_id res chain seq x y z
N MET A 1 12.19 -11.03 -14.76
CA MET A 1 11.39 -10.51 -15.87
C MET A 1 12.16 -9.34 -16.44
N ILE A 2 12.84 -9.55 -17.56
CA ILE A 2 13.61 -8.49 -18.22
C ILE A 2 12.68 -7.77 -19.19
N LYS A 3 12.74 -6.44 -19.19
CA LYS A 3 12.02 -5.57 -20.13
C LYS A 3 12.99 -4.58 -20.75
N THR A 4 12.77 -4.27 -22.03
CA THR A 4 13.64 -3.36 -22.78
C THR A 4 12.84 -2.13 -23.19
N PHE A 5 13.43 -0.97 -22.99
CA PHE A 5 12.78 0.29 -23.29
C PHE A 5 13.69 1.20 -24.11
N THR A 6 13.08 2.11 -24.85
CA THR A 6 13.69 3.28 -25.45
C THR A 6 13.20 4.51 -24.68
N LEU A 7 14.09 5.40 -24.28
CA LEU A 7 13.75 6.70 -23.71
C LEU A 7 13.47 7.69 -24.83
N GLU A 8 12.22 8.04 -25.08
CA GLU A 8 11.84 8.90 -26.19
C GLU A 8 12.07 10.38 -25.88
N LYS A 9 11.70 10.78 -24.66
CA LYS A 9 11.66 12.20 -24.27
C LYS A 9 11.75 12.37 -22.76
N ILE A 10 12.44 13.42 -22.33
CA ILE A 10 12.51 13.88 -20.94
C ILE A 10 11.89 15.27 -20.86
N VAL A 11 10.88 15.42 -19.99
CA VAL A 11 10.25 16.71 -19.70
C VAL A 11 10.57 17.11 -18.27
N GLN A 12 11.16 18.30 -18.10
CA GLN A 12 11.44 18.87 -16.79
C GLN A 12 10.48 20.01 -16.50
N GLN A 13 9.90 20.01 -15.29
CA GLN A 13 9.04 21.08 -14.79
C GLN A 13 9.50 21.53 -13.41
N THR A 14 9.68 22.84 -13.22
CA THR A 14 9.92 23.42 -11.90
C THR A 14 8.59 23.60 -11.18
N ILE A 15 8.47 23.04 -9.97
CA ILE A 15 7.27 23.15 -9.13
C ILE A 15 7.46 24.27 -8.11
N SER A 16 8.66 24.37 -7.52
CA SER A 16 9.02 25.41 -6.56
C SER A 16 10.54 25.62 -6.57
N PRO A 17 11.08 26.64 -5.86
CA PRO A 17 12.51 26.90 -5.85
C PRO A 17 13.40 25.71 -5.42
N LYS A 18 12.87 24.76 -4.65
CA LYS A 18 13.59 23.58 -4.17
C LYS A 18 13.06 22.26 -4.72
N LYS A 19 12.05 22.28 -5.60
CA LYS A 19 11.37 21.08 -6.09
C LYS A 19 11.07 21.18 -7.59
N GLY A 20 11.35 20.11 -8.30
CA GLY A 20 10.92 19.93 -9.68
C GLY A 20 10.23 18.58 -9.87
N MET A 21 9.88 18.34 -11.12
CA MET A 21 9.33 17.09 -11.60
C MET A 21 10.00 16.75 -12.93
N LEU A 22 10.33 15.47 -13.08
CA LEU A 22 10.82 14.89 -14.32
C LEU A 22 9.82 13.86 -14.80
N THR A 23 9.44 13.99 -16.05
CA THR A 23 8.53 13.08 -16.73
C THR A 23 9.28 12.44 -17.88
N TYR A 24 9.45 11.12 -17.79
CA TYR A 24 10.12 10.31 -18.80
C TYR A 24 9.07 9.61 -19.65
N HIS A 25 9.18 9.77 -20.97
CA HIS A 25 8.37 9.04 -21.93
C HIS A 25 9.21 7.89 -22.47
N ILE A 26 8.78 6.66 -22.23
CA ILE A 26 9.51 5.47 -22.66
C ILE A 26 8.61 4.56 -23.50
N THR A 27 9.20 3.87 -24.47
CA THR A 27 8.54 2.89 -25.32
C THR A 27 9.13 1.52 -25.06
N ASP A 28 8.30 0.49 -24.87
CA ASP A 28 8.78 -0.89 -24.69
C ASP A 28 9.12 -1.58 -26.02
N GLU A 29 9.62 -2.82 -25.94
CA GLU A 29 9.97 -3.61 -27.11
C GLU A 29 8.80 -3.93 -28.07
N LEU A 30 7.56 -3.79 -27.59
CA LEU A 30 6.34 -4.05 -28.36
C LEU A 30 5.75 -2.77 -28.95
N GLY A 31 6.38 -1.62 -28.71
CA GLY A 31 5.89 -0.31 -29.16
C GLY A 31 4.88 0.34 -28.20
N ASN A 32 4.65 -0.21 -27.01
CA ASN A 32 3.78 0.41 -26.03
C ASN A 32 4.49 1.56 -25.34
N THR A 33 3.86 2.73 -25.38
CA THR A 33 4.37 3.91 -24.69
C THR A 33 3.88 3.94 -23.24
N ARG A 34 4.75 4.37 -22.33
CA ARG A 34 4.37 4.70 -20.96
C ARG A 34 5.10 5.94 -20.49
N THR A 35 4.52 6.54 -19.45
CA THR A 35 5.10 7.68 -18.77
C THR A 35 5.55 7.26 -17.37
N VAL A 36 6.72 7.71 -16.95
CA VAL A 36 7.29 7.48 -15.62
C VAL A 36 7.63 8.83 -15.02
N THR A 37 7.21 9.09 -13.78
CA THR A 37 7.38 10.42 -13.17
C THR A 37 8.19 10.33 -11.88
N GLY A 38 9.19 11.22 -11.78
CA GLY A 38 10.01 11.40 -10.59
C GLY A 38 9.91 12.83 -10.06
N MET A 39 9.85 12.97 -8.75
CA MET A 39 9.98 14.25 -8.05
C MET A 39 11.44 14.57 -7.81
N SER A 40 11.92 15.70 -8.32
CA SER A 40 13.29 16.14 -8.11
C SER A 40 13.40 17.14 -6.96
N VAL A 41 14.49 17.07 -6.22
CA VAL A 41 14.93 18.12 -5.29
C VAL A 41 15.98 18.95 -6.01
N LEU A 42 15.78 20.27 -6.00
CA LEU A 42 16.64 21.23 -6.68
C LEU A 42 17.59 21.89 -5.67
N ASP A 43 18.81 22.20 -6.11
CA ASP A 43 19.75 23.03 -5.38
C ASP A 43 19.50 24.54 -5.59
N GLU A 44 20.34 25.39 -5.01
CA GLU A 44 20.23 26.85 -5.11
C GLU A 44 20.40 27.38 -6.53
N ASN A 45 21.06 26.61 -7.41
CA ASN A 45 21.26 26.91 -8.82
C ASN A 45 20.20 26.26 -9.73
N GLN A 46 19.15 25.68 -9.15
CA GLN A 46 18.11 24.91 -9.85
C GLN A 46 18.59 23.62 -10.54
N ASN A 47 19.76 23.09 -10.17
CA ASN A 47 20.21 21.79 -10.64
C ASN A 47 19.53 20.67 -9.83
N ILE A 48 19.33 19.53 -10.49
CA ILE A 48 18.76 18.34 -9.86
C ILE A 48 19.80 17.71 -8.93
N LYS A 49 19.49 17.66 -7.62
CA LYS A 49 20.31 16.99 -6.61
C LYS A 49 19.93 15.53 -6.40
N THR A 50 18.63 15.24 -6.43
CA THR A 50 18.10 13.87 -6.27
C THR A 50 16.74 13.78 -6.95
N ILE A 51 16.38 12.57 -7.37
CA ILE A 51 15.09 12.24 -8.00
C ILE A 51 14.49 11.08 -7.22
N ASN A 52 13.23 11.21 -6.82
CA ASN A 52 12.48 10.18 -6.12
C ASN A 52 11.28 9.77 -6.97
N ALA A 53 11.04 8.46 -7.10
CA ALA A 53 9.88 7.97 -7.82
C ALA A 53 8.58 8.38 -7.10
N VAL A 54 7.59 8.86 -7.86
CA VAL A 54 6.25 9.17 -7.32
C VAL A 54 5.59 7.90 -6.77
N HIS A 55 5.78 6.77 -7.47
CA HIS A 55 5.35 5.46 -7.03
C HIS A 55 6.54 4.58 -6.70
N LYS A 56 6.56 3.94 -5.53
CA LYS A 56 7.66 3.06 -5.10
C LYS A 56 7.97 1.94 -6.10
N ARG A 57 6.97 1.44 -6.85
CA ARG A 57 7.18 0.43 -7.91
C ARG A 57 8.02 0.92 -9.09
N GLU A 58 8.08 2.23 -9.30
CA GLU A 58 8.79 2.87 -10.40
C GLU A 58 10.22 3.24 -10.03
N LEU A 59 10.62 3.01 -8.77
CA LEU A 59 11.99 3.24 -8.30
C LEU A 59 13.05 2.63 -9.23
N PRO A 60 13.01 1.34 -9.62
CA PRO A 60 14.04 0.79 -10.50
C PRO A 60 14.13 1.52 -11.84
N LEU A 61 13.00 2.00 -12.37
CA LEU A 61 12.96 2.77 -13.60
C LEU A 61 13.54 4.15 -13.41
N ILE A 62 13.15 4.87 -12.35
CA ILE A 62 13.66 6.20 -12.06
C ILE A 62 15.17 6.18 -11.80
N ASP A 63 15.65 5.19 -11.05
CA ASP A 63 17.09 5.01 -10.78
C ASP A 63 17.87 4.84 -12.09
N THR A 64 17.34 4.08 -13.03
CA THR A 64 17.99 3.88 -14.33
C THR A 64 17.86 5.13 -15.22
N LEU A 65 16.65 5.66 -15.37
CA LEU A 65 16.32 6.79 -16.25
C LEU A 65 17.03 8.09 -15.86
N SER A 66 17.34 8.28 -14.58
CA SER A 66 18.07 9.46 -14.09
C SER A 66 19.48 9.61 -14.67
N HIS A 67 20.03 8.54 -15.27
CA HIS A 67 21.38 8.51 -15.84
C HIS A 67 21.39 8.41 -17.37
N LEU A 68 20.22 8.41 -18.01
CA LEU A 68 20.07 8.21 -19.46
C LEU A 68 19.75 9.52 -20.18
N GLN A 69 20.06 9.52 -21.47
CA GLN A 69 19.72 10.59 -22.41
C GLN A 69 18.57 10.17 -23.33
N GLU A 70 17.92 11.14 -23.96
CA GLU A 70 16.91 10.87 -24.97
C GLU A 70 17.49 9.99 -26.09
N GLN A 71 16.67 9.08 -26.59
CA GLN A 71 16.96 8.03 -27.57
C GLN A 71 17.81 6.86 -27.07
N ASP A 72 18.23 6.85 -25.80
CA ASP A 72 18.91 5.70 -25.22
C ASP A 72 17.98 4.48 -25.10
N ARG A 73 18.55 3.30 -25.37
CA ARG A 73 17.91 2.00 -25.13
C ARG A 73 18.52 1.35 -23.91
N PHE A 74 17.66 0.81 -23.06
CA PHE A 74 18.09 0.14 -21.83
C PHE A 74 17.22 -1.09 -21.54
N SER A 75 17.80 -2.06 -20.85
CA SER A 75 17.09 -3.25 -20.37
C SER A 75 17.16 -3.31 -18.86
N LEU A 76 16.05 -3.66 -18.23
CA LEU A 76 15.93 -3.70 -16.79
C LEU A 76 15.33 -5.03 -16.34
N ASP A 77 15.97 -5.68 -15.36
CA ASP A 77 15.40 -6.87 -14.72
C ASP A 77 14.57 -6.50 -13.50
N PHE A 78 13.27 -6.75 -13.59
CA PHE A 78 12.32 -6.52 -12.50
C PHE A 78 12.20 -7.72 -11.55
N SER A 79 12.91 -8.83 -11.77
CA SER A 79 12.78 -10.06 -10.95
C SER A 79 12.94 -9.79 -9.45
N THR A 80 13.96 -9.03 -9.09
CA THR A 80 14.27 -8.70 -7.69
C THR A 80 13.17 -7.81 -7.10
N TYR A 81 12.76 -6.79 -7.84
CA TYR A 81 11.77 -5.82 -7.33
C TYR A 81 10.37 -6.44 -7.17
N ASN A 82 9.95 -7.25 -8.14
CA ASN A 82 8.67 -7.97 -8.10
C ASN A 82 8.59 -8.99 -6.96
N ARG A 83 9.72 -9.41 -6.37
CA ARG A 83 9.74 -10.25 -5.19
C ARG A 83 9.35 -9.49 -3.93
N TYR A 84 9.54 -8.19 -3.87
CA TYR A 84 9.27 -7.39 -2.67
C TYR A 84 8.04 -6.50 -2.82
N PHE A 85 7.60 -6.24 -4.06
CA PHE A 85 6.47 -5.40 -4.38
C PHE A 85 5.42 -6.17 -5.16
N ASN A 86 4.19 -6.15 -4.65
CA ASN A 86 3.04 -6.67 -5.35
C ASN A 86 2.57 -5.64 -6.40
N ARG A 87 2.44 -6.11 -7.64
CA ARG A 87 2.06 -5.28 -8.80
C ARG A 87 0.62 -4.78 -8.73
N GLU A 88 -0.29 -5.56 -8.16
CA GLU A 88 -1.73 -5.25 -8.14
C GLU A 88 -2.07 -4.26 -7.03
N THR A 89 -1.46 -4.42 -5.86
CA THR A 89 -1.76 -3.62 -4.67
C THR A 89 -0.86 -2.40 -4.51
N ASN A 90 0.25 -2.32 -5.26
CA ASN A 90 1.34 -1.34 -5.07
C ASN A 90 1.95 -1.34 -3.65
N LYS A 91 1.80 -2.45 -2.91
CA LYS A 91 2.33 -2.59 -1.56
C LYS A 91 3.57 -3.47 -1.54
N THR A 92 4.36 -3.30 -0.48
CA THR A 92 5.43 -4.26 -0.17
C THR A 92 4.84 -5.48 0.52
N ILE A 93 5.51 -6.62 0.42
CA ILE A 93 5.10 -7.85 1.15
C ILE A 93 4.97 -7.58 2.65
N ASN A 94 5.87 -6.79 3.23
CA ASN A 94 5.82 -6.45 4.66
C ASN A 94 4.58 -5.62 5.01
N GLN A 95 4.19 -4.72 4.12
CA GLN A 95 2.99 -3.90 4.33
C GLN A 95 1.72 -4.75 4.24
N GLU A 96 1.64 -5.67 3.28
CA GLU A 96 0.52 -6.61 3.18
C GLU A 96 0.44 -7.53 4.41
N ALA A 97 1.58 -8.05 4.88
CA ALA A 97 1.64 -8.87 6.08
C ALA A 97 1.18 -8.10 7.33
N TYR A 98 1.62 -6.86 7.48
CA TYR A 98 1.23 -6.01 8.61
C TYR A 98 -0.28 -5.71 8.61
N GLU A 99 -0.83 -5.34 7.45
CA GLU A 99 -2.26 -5.10 7.30
C GLU A 99 -3.07 -6.37 7.59
N SER A 100 -2.62 -7.53 7.11
CA SER A 100 -3.27 -8.81 7.40
C SER A 100 -3.29 -9.13 8.90
N VAL A 101 -2.17 -8.94 9.60
CA VAL A 101 -2.10 -9.15 11.06
C VAL A 101 -3.01 -8.18 11.81
N MET A 102 -3.03 -6.90 11.43
CA MET A 102 -3.92 -5.91 12.07
C MET A 102 -5.40 -6.24 11.87
N MET A 103 -5.78 -6.76 10.71
CA MET A 103 -7.16 -7.18 10.45
C MET A 103 -7.53 -8.48 11.18
N MET A 104 -6.58 -9.39 11.45
CA MET A 104 -6.79 -10.56 12.32
C MET A 104 -6.86 -10.19 13.81
N SER A 105 -6.22 -9.09 14.21
CA SER A 105 -6.24 -8.58 15.59
C SER A 105 -7.56 -7.90 15.94
N ALA A 106 -8.31 -7.47 14.92
CA ALA A 106 -9.62 -6.84 15.04
C ALA A 106 -10.73 -7.89 15.00
N GLU A 107 -10.65 -8.92 15.84
CA GLU A 107 -11.85 -9.70 16.15
C GLU A 107 -12.82 -8.81 16.94
N PRO A 108 -14.12 -8.81 16.62
CA PRO A 108 -15.09 -8.06 17.40
C PRO A 108 -15.20 -8.68 18.80
N GLU A 109 -15.11 -7.88 19.86
CA GLU A 109 -15.37 -8.28 21.25
C GLU A 109 -16.85 -8.66 21.50
N GLU A 110 -17.49 -9.44 20.61
CA GLU A 110 -18.89 -9.85 20.77
C GLU A 110 -19.06 -10.96 21.82
N SER A 111 -18.00 -11.68 22.19
CA SER A 111 -18.10 -12.82 23.11
C SER A 111 -18.40 -12.42 24.57
N SER A 112 -18.03 -11.20 24.99
CA SER A 112 -18.25 -10.72 26.36
C SER A 112 -19.71 -10.34 26.62
N ILE A 113 -20.38 -9.70 25.65
CA ILE A 113 -21.74 -9.17 25.85
C ILE A 113 -22.77 -10.30 25.83
N VAL A 114 -22.66 -11.24 24.88
CA VAL A 114 -23.55 -12.41 24.79
C VAL A 114 -23.47 -13.26 26.05
N SER A 115 -22.25 -13.49 26.57
CA SER A 115 -22.03 -14.24 27.81
C SER A 115 -22.68 -13.57 29.02
N ARG A 116 -22.60 -12.24 29.13
CA ARG A 116 -23.23 -11.49 30.24
C ARG A 116 -24.76 -11.53 30.15
N ILE A 117 -25.34 -11.41 28.95
CA ILE A 117 -26.80 -11.50 28.76
C ILE A 117 -27.31 -12.89 29.13
N MET A 118 -26.61 -13.95 28.72
CA MET A 118 -26.95 -15.34 29.08
C MET A 118 -26.94 -15.59 30.60
N ILE A 119 -25.95 -15.04 31.32
CA ILE A 119 -25.86 -15.15 32.78
C ILE A 119 -27.02 -14.41 33.46
N ILE A 120 -27.37 -13.21 33.00
CA ILE A 120 -28.47 -12.43 33.57
C ILE A 120 -29.82 -13.14 33.33
N ALA A 121 -30.05 -13.65 32.11
CA ALA A 121 -31.28 -14.34 31.76
C ALA A 121 -31.47 -15.63 32.57
N SER A 122 -30.40 -16.41 32.77
CA SER A 122 -30.44 -17.63 33.58
C SER A 122 -30.65 -17.34 35.07
N GLY A 123 -30.04 -16.28 35.61
CA GLY A 123 -30.28 -15.84 36.99
C GLY A 123 -31.73 -15.43 37.25
N LEU A 124 -32.32 -14.64 36.34
CA LEU A 124 -33.73 -14.22 36.44
C LEU A 124 -34.70 -15.42 36.40
N LEU A 125 -34.47 -16.38 35.52
CA LEU A 125 -35.30 -17.58 35.42
C LEU A 125 -35.29 -18.40 36.72
N LEU A 126 -34.12 -18.59 37.33
CA LEU A 126 -33.98 -19.32 38.60
C LEU A 126 -34.71 -18.60 39.74
N THR A 127 -34.63 -17.27 39.82
CA THR A 127 -35.37 -16.51 40.84
C THR A 127 -36.88 -16.61 40.66
N LEU A 128 -37.36 -16.59 39.41
CA LEU A 128 -38.78 -16.74 39.11
C LEU A 128 -39.29 -18.14 39.47
N CYS A 129 -38.56 -19.19 39.11
CA CYS A 129 -38.88 -20.57 39.50
C CYS A 129 -38.87 -20.75 41.01
N GLY A 130 -37.88 -20.18 41.71
CA GLY A 130 -37.82 -20.22 43.18
C GLY A 130 -39.03 -19.53 43.82
N LEU A 131 -39.45 -18.37 43.29
CA LEU A 131 -40.61 -17.64 43.80
C LEU A 131 -41.92 -18.39 43.57
N ILE A 132 -42.10 -19.03 42.41
CA ILE A 132 -43.27 -19.87 42.11
C ILE A 132 -43.35 -21.06 43.08
N LEU A 133 -42.23 -21.76 43.29
CA LEU A 133 -42.19 -22.90 44.23
C LEU A 133 -42.49 -22.47 45.67
N LEU A 134 -42.04 -21.29 46.08
CA LEU A 134 -42.30 -20.75 47.41
C LEU A 134 -43.78 -20.38 47.60
N ILE A 135 -44.42 -19.81 46.59
CA ILE A 135 -45.88 -19.55 46.59
C ILE A 135 -46.67 -20.86 46.63
N MET A 136 -46.26 -21.88 45.86
CA MET A 136 -46.92 -23.18 45.84
C MET A 136 -46.82 -23.97 47.15
N ASN A 137 -45.80 -23.68 47.98
CA ASN A 137 -45.60 -24.34 49.28
C ASN A 137 -46.23 -23.59 50.46
N LEU A 138 -46.83 -22.40 50.22
CA LEU A 138 -47.50 -21.58 51.23
C LEU A 138 -49.04 -21.63 51.16
N GLY A 139 -49.62 -22.43 50.26
CA GLY A 139 -51.06 -22.71 50.16
C GLY A 139 -51.39 -24.15 50.49
#